data_AF-A0A7X9BSQ6-F1
#
_entry.id   AF-A0A7X9BSQ6-F1
#
_cell.length_a   1.000
_cell.length_b   1.000
_cell.length_c   1.000
_cell.angle_alpha   90.00
_cell.angle_beta   90.00
_cell.angle_gamma   90.00
#
_symmetry.space_group_name_H-M   'P 1'
#
loop_
_entity.id
_entity.type
_entity.pdbx_description
1 polymer ?
#
loop_
_entity_poly.entity_id
_entity_poly.type
_entity_poly.pdbx_seq_one_letter_code
_entity_poly.pdbx_strand_id
1 'polypeptide(L)'
;MQDVICQTDEKALLQYISPSCSEILGYSQNSLVGKSIFNNIHPDDRLSLLALFQKGIKTKSGDYVQYRFQHGQGHYIWIETTGKVLLDDEGEVVGAVFSSRDMTDRKIFEERQHNFFSLSIDMLGIANTEGHFVEINDAWEQTLGWSTEELLSKPYLGFVHPDDHEATIEMIILYDYDRVEIVKKAEKLGVAATLFKPIKPSLLLNTIIKVFGKEGFQQVSAIKK
;
A
#
# COMPACT_ATOMS: atom_id res chain seq x y z
N MET A 1 -0.29 3.57 -20.32
CA MET A 1 -0.78 4.72 -19.54
C MET A 1 0.00 5.93 -20.02
N GLN A 2 -0.64 6.89 -20.68
CA GLN A 2 0.00 8.13 -21.10
C GLN A 2 -0.12 9.15 -19.97
N ASP A 3 0.91 9.97 -19.77
CA ASP A 3 0.82 11.09 -18.84
C ASP A 3 0.18 12.29 -19.56
N VAL A 4 -0.46 13.17 -18.79
CA VAL A 4 -0.90 14.50 -19.25
C VAL A 4 0.21 15.49 -18.95
N ILE A 5 0.83 16.00 -20.00
CA ILE A 5 1.88 17.01 -19.89
C ILE A 5 1.23 18.37 -20.10
N CYS A 6 1.44 19.32 -19.19
CA CYS A 6 0.98 20.68 -19.38
C CYS A 6 2.05 21.71 -19.02
N GLN A 7 1.91 22.90 -19.59
CA GLN A 7 2.78 24.03 -19.36
C GLN A 7 1.94 25.26 -19.03
N THR A 8 2.40 26.04 -18.06
CA THR A 8 1.79 27.32 -17.69
C THR A 8 2.75 28.48 -17.85
N ASP A 9 2.20 29.68 -17.90
CA ASP A 9 2.93 30.93 -17.67
C ASP A 9 3.18 31.16 -16.16
N GLU A 10 3.80 32.30 -15.83
CA GLU A 10 4.09 32.73 -14.46
C GLU A 10 2.83 33.02 -13.63
N LYS A 11 1.68 33.21 -14.28
CA LYS A 11 0.36 33.45 -13.67
C LYS A 11 -0.45 32.17 -13.52
N ALA A 12 0.15 31.01 -13.78
CA ALA A 12 -0.49 29.70 -13.76
C ALA A 12 -1.64 29.54 -14.78
N LEU A 13 -1.60 30.29 -15.88
CA LEU A 13 -2.49 30.11 -17.02
C LEU A 13 -1.90 29.05 -17.94
N LEU A 14 -2.74 28.10 -18.36
CA LEU A 14 -2.34 26.99 -19.20
C LEU A 14 -2.00 27.46 -20.61
N GLN A 15 -0.73 27.34 -21.01
CA GLN A 15 -0.26 27.66 -22.36
C GLN A 15 -0.36 26.46 -23.30
N TYR A 16 -0.10 25.27 -22.76
CA TYR A 16 -0.14 24.02 -23.49
C TYR A 16 -0.61 22.89 -22.60
N ILE A 17 -1.29 21.91 -23.20
CA ILE A 17 -1.60 20.63 -22.58
C ILE A 17 -1.60 19.56 -23.66
N SER A 18 -1.08 18.37 -23.36
CA SER A 18 -1.00 17.27 -24.30
C SER A 18 -2.38 16.75 -24.72
N PRO A 19 -2.52 16.17 -25.93
CA PRO A 19 -3.80 15.62 -26.40
C PRO A 19 -4.42 14.55 -25.49
N SER A 20 -3.57 13.84 -24.72
CA SER A 20 -3.99 12.84 -23.72
C SER A 20 -4.95 13.38 -22.66
N CYS A 21 -5.06 14.71 -22.48
CA CYS A 21 -6.06 15.31 -21.60
C CYS A 21 -7.51 14.97 -21.99
N SER A 22 -7.80 14.69 -23.26
CA SER A 22 -9.16 14.36 -23.69
C SER A 22 -9.60 13.01 -23.15
N GLU A 23 -8.68 12.03 -23.16
CA GLU A 23 -8.93 10.68 -22.65
C GLU A 23 -8.92 10.65 -21.12
N ILE A 24 -7.98 11.35 -20.49
CA ILE A 24 -7.74 11.25 -19.05
C ILE A 24 -8.59 12.24 -18.24
N LEU A 25 -8.73 13.48 -18.70
CA LEU A 25 -9.43 14.54 -17.97
C LEU A 25 -10.84 14.80 -18.52
N GLY A 26 -11.16 14.28 -19.71
CA GLY A 26 -12.47 14.48 -20.35
C GLY A 26 -12.66 15.88 -20.95
N TYR A 27 -11.57 16.63 -21.14
CA TYR A 27 -11.59 17.98 -21.72
C TYR A 27 -10.78 18.05 -23.00
N SER A 28 -11.25 18.83 -23.98
CA SER A 28 -10.43 19.17 -25.14
C SER A 28 -9.35 20.18 -24.76
N GLN A 29 -8.19 20.15 -25.43
CA GLN A 29 -7.10 21.10 -25.19
C GLN A 29 -7.58 22.55 -25.25
N ASN A 30 -8.37 22.90 -26.28
CA ASN A 30 -8.91 24.24 -26.48
C ASN A 30 -9.83 24.71 -25.35
N SER A 31 -10.46 23.79 -24.61
CA SER A 31 -11.33 24.14 -23.48
C SER A 31 -10.53 24.48 -22.22
N LEU A 32 -9.26 24.09 -22.13
CA LEU A 32 -8.40 24.29 -20.97
C LEU A 32 -7.33 25.37 -21.19
N VAL A 33 -6.79 25.49 -22.41
CA VAL A 33 -5.77 26.50 -22.74
C VAL A 33 -6.31 27.91 -22.45
N GLY A 34 -5.47 28.75 -21.83
CA GLY A 34 -5.78 30.09 -21.38
C GLY A 34 -6.51 30.16 -20.03
N LYS A 35 -6.89 29.04 -19.43
CA LYS A 35 -7.51 29.00 -18.10
C LYS A 35 -6.48 28.71 -17.02
N SER A 36 -6.82 29.07 -15.79
CA SER A 36 -6.01 28.72 -14.63
C SER A 36 -6.04 27.22 -14.36
N ILE A 37 -4.88 26.63 -14.06
CA ILE A 37 -4.76 25.21 -13.67
C ILE A 37 -5.50 24.85 -12.38
N PHE A 38 -5.92 25.85 -11.58
CA PHE A 38 -6.63 25.62 -10.32
C PHE A 38 -8.16 25.54 -10.46
N ASN A 39 -8.71 25.86 -11.65
CA ASN A 39 -10.16 25.99 -11.84
C ASN A 39 -10.92 24.68 -11.59
N ASN A 40 -10.36 23.56 -12.05
CA ASN A 40 -10.98 22.24 -11.98
C ASN A 40 -10.49 21.41 -10.79
N ILE A 41 -9.73 22.00 -9.87
CA ILE A 41 -9.28 21.32 -8.65
C ILE A 41 -10.41 21.34 -7.62
N HIS A 42 -10.57 20.22 -6.91
CA HIS A 42 -11.53 20.08 -5.81
C HIS A 42 -11.38 21.23 -4.80
N PRO A 43 -12.48 21.82 -4.29
CA PRO A 43 -12.42 22.97 -3.39
C PRO A 43 -11.48 22.80 -2.19
N ASP A 44 -11.54 21.65 -1.52
CA ASP A 44 -10.69 21.34 -0.36
C ASP A 44 -9.19 21.31 -0.68
N ASP A 45 -8.82 20.92 -1.90
CA ASP A 45 -7.43 20.74 -2.31
C ASP A 45 -6.85 22.05 -2.90
N ARG A 46 -7.70 23.00 -3.28
CA ARG A 46 -7.29 24.20 -4.02
C ARG A 46 -6.32 25.09 -3.24
N LEU A 47 -6.57 25.32 -1.96
CA LEU A 47 -5.75 26.21 -1.13
C LEU A 47 -4.36 25.65 -0.88
N SER A 48 -4.26 24.34 -0.60
CA SER A 48 -2.97 23.68 -0.38
C SER A 48 -2.13 23.65 -1.66
N LEU A 49 -2.75 23.40 -2.81
CA LEU A 49 -2.05 23.40 -4.09
C LEU A 49 -1.57 24.78 -4.52
N LEU A 50 -2.37 25.83 -4.26
CA LEU A 50 -1.95 27.20 -4.50
C LEU A 50 -0.73 27.57 -3.65
N ALA A 51 -0.72 27.17 -2.37
CA ALA A 51 0.43 27.39 -1.49
C ALA A 51 1.68 26.63 -1.96
N LEU A 52 1.53 25.38 -2.40
CA LEU A 52 2.61 24.57 -2.98
C LEU A 52 3.17 25.20 -4.26
N PHE A 53 2.30 25.64 -5.17
CA PHE A 53 2.73 26.33 -6.38
C PHE A 53 3.51 27.60 -6.06
N GLN A 54 2.98 28.48 -5.19
CA GLN A 54 3.68 29.70 -4.78
C GLN A 54 5.03 29.43 -4.12
N LYS A 55 5.11 28.38 -3.30
CA LYS A 55 6.36 27.93 -2.71
C LYS A 55 7.34 27.51 -3.82
N GLY A 56 6.91 26.66 -4.76
CA GLY A 56 7.74 26.20 -5.87
C GLY A 56 8.31 27.34 -6.73
N ILE A 57 7.50 28.36 -7.03
CA ILE A 57 7.95 29.57 -7.73
C ILE A 57 9.02 30.30 -6.92
N LYS A 58 8.81 30.51 -5.60
CA LYS A 58 9.77 31.19 -4.73
C LYS A 58 11.08 30.43 -4.56
N THR A 59 11.02 29.11 -4.45
CA THR A 59 12.19 28.25 -4.22
C THR A 59 12.82 27.74 -5.51
N LYS A 60 12.23 28.06 -6.67
CA LYS A 60 12.61 27.57 -8.00
C LYS A 60 12.74 26.03 -8.01
N SER A 61 11.85 25.36 -7.29
CA SER A 61 11.85 23.91 -7.12
C SER A 61 10.53 23.28 -7.52
N GLY A 62 10.61 22.03 -7.96
CA GLY A 62 9.46 21.18 -8.24
C GLY A 62 9.05 20.37 -7.02
N ASP A 63 7.75 20.12 -6.87
CA ASP A 63 7.19 19.24 -5.84
C ASP A 63 6.29 18.17 -6.49
N TYR A 64 6.07 17.08 -5.76
CA TYR A 64 5.11 16.03 -6.08
C TYR A 64 3.85 16.21 -5.24
N VAL A 65 2.67 16.05 -5.83
CA VAL A 65 1.39 16.19 -5.14
C VAL A 65 0.32 15.26 -5.71
N GLN A 66 -0.58 14.79 -4.86
CA GLN A 66 -1.81 14.07 -5.23
C GLN A 66 -3.01 14.93 -4.86
N TYR A 67 -4.00 15.02 -5.73
CA TYR A 67 -5.20 15.85 -5.51
C TYR A 67 -6.37 15.38 -6.38
N ARG A 68 -7.55 15.87 -6.05
CA ARG A 68 -8.77 15.58 -6.81
C ARG A 68 -8.98 16.62 -7.90
N PHE A 69 -9.19 16.16 -9.12
CA PHE A 69 -9.48 16.95 -10.29
C PHE A 69 -10.88 16.63 -10.82
N GLN A 70 -11.65 17.65 -11.19
CA GLN A 70 -13.00 17.50 -11.72
C GLN A 70 -12.93 17.13 -13.20
N HIS A 71 -13.24 15.88 -13.50
CA HIS A 71 -13.32 15.35 -14.86
C HIS A 71 -14.41 16.08 -15.67
N GLY A 72 -14.29 16.10 -17.01
CA GLY A 72 -15.25 16.76 -17.92
C GLY A 72 -16.69 16.24 -17.83
N GLN A 73 -16.90 15.06 -17.23
CA GLN A 73 -18.21 14.48 -16.94
C GLN A 73 -18.77 14.86 -15.55
N GLY A 74 -18.05 15.67 -14.77
CA GLY A 74 -18.51 16.24 -13.51
C GLY A 74 -18.11 15.49 -12.23
N HIS A 75 -17.66 14.24 -12.34
CA HIS A 75 -17.10 13.49 -11.20
C HIS A 75 -15.64 13.89 -10.91
N TYR A 76 -15.13 13.51 -9.75
CA TYR A 76 -13.73 13.73 -9.38
C TYR A 76 -12.87 12.49 -9.65
N ILE A 77 -11.68 12.71 -10.17
CA ILE A 77 -10.62 11.72 -10.35
C ILE A 77 -9.39 12.09 -9.52
N TRP A 78 -8.61 11.10 -9.11
CA TRP A 78 -7.36 11.32 -8.41
C TRP A 78 -6.23 11.50 -9.40
N ILE A 79 -5.56 12.65 -9.33
CA ILE A 79 -4.40 12.96 -10.15
C ILE A 79 -3.17 13.03 -9.25
N GLU A 80 -2.09 12.38 -9.66
CA GLU A 80 -0.75 12.72 -9.20
C GLU A 80 -0.07 13.63 -10.19
N THR A 81 0.62 14.67 -9.71
CA THR A 81 1.36 15.62 -10.55
C THR A 81 2.75 15.85 -9.98
N THR A 82 3.75 15.84 -10.86
CA THR A 82 5.07 16.39 -10.59
C THR A 82 5.25 17.67 -11.41
N GLY A 83 5.59 18.77 -10.74
CA GLY A 83 5.86 20.05 -11.38
C GLY A 83 7.36 20.37 -11.43
N LYS A 84 7.79 21.14 -12.42
CA LYS A 84 9.08 21.84 -12.45
C LYS A 84 8.89 23.27 -12.92
N VAL A 85 9.57 24.20 -12.27
CA VAL A 85 9.58 25.61 -12.66
C VAL A 85 10.44 25.79 -13.91
N LEU A 86 9.96 26.60 -14.85
CA LEU A 86 10.72 27.04 -16.02
C LEU A 86 11.37 28.39 -15.71
N LEU A 87 12.66 28.50 -16.02
CA LEU A 87 13.46 29.71 -15.84
C LEU A 87 13.93 30.22 -17.21
N ASP A 88 14.06 31.53 -17.35
CA ASP A 88 14.79 32.14 -18.47
C ASP A 88 16.31 32.16 -18.23
N ASP A 89 17.04 32.76 -19.18
CA ASP A 89 18.50 32.87 -19.15
C ASP A 89 19.01 33.77 -18.00
N GLU A 90 18.15 34.64 -17.46
CA GLU A 90 18.44 35.52 -16.32
C GLU A 90 18.10 34.83 -14.98
N GLY A 91 17.50 33.65 -15.05
CA GLY A 91 17.09 32.84 -13.92
C GLY A 91 15.73 33.24 -13.36
N GLU A 92 14.96 34.10 -14.03
CA GLU A 92 13.63 34.51 -13.62
C GLU A 92 12.58 33.48 -14.02
N VAL A 93 11.48 33.41 -13.25
CA VAL A 93 10.45 32.39 -13.47
C VAL A 93 9.51 32.82 -14.59
N VAL A 94 9.49 32.03 -15.66
CA VAL A 94 8.64 32.27 -16.84
C VAL A 94 7.44 31.32 -16.92
N GLY A 95 7.38 30.34 -16.02
CA GLY A 95 6.28 29.37 -16.01
C GLY A 95 6.61 28.08 -15.28
N ALA A 96 5.85 27.04 -15.58
CA ALA A 96 6.06 25.71 -15.05
C ALA A 96 5.60 24.63 -16.03
N VAL A 97 6.23 23.46 -15.96
CA VAL A 97 5.81 22.24 -16.66
C VAL A 97 5.38 21.21 -15.63
N PHE A 98 4.29 20.52 -15.94
CA PHE A 98 3.71 19.49 -15.10
C PHE A 98 3.56 18.20 -15.89
N SER A 99 3.87 17.07 -15.26
CA SER A 99 3.45 15.75 -15.73
C SER A 99 2.43 15.20 -14.74
N SER A 100 1.26 14.81 -15.24
CA SER A 100 0.13 14.38 -14.42
C SER A 100 -0.35 13.00 -14.86
N ARG A 101 -0.69 12.15 -13.90
CA ARG A 101 -1.19 10.80 -14.14
C ARG A 101 -2.44 10.53 -13.33
N ASP A 102 -3.40 9.85 -13.94
CA ASP A 102 -4.58 9.36 -13.25
C ASP A 102 -4.23 8.16 -12.36
N MET A 103 -4.62 8.25 -11.10
CA MET A 103 -4.45 7.23 -10.08
C MET A 103 -5.79 6.78 -9.47
N THR A 104 -6.91 7.08 -10.14
CA THR A 104 -8.25 6.75 -9.65
C THR A 104 -8.41 5.25 -9.45
N ASP A 105 -8.00 4.43 -10.41
CA ASP A 105 -8.07 2.96 -10.28
C ASP A 105 -7.25 2.46 -9.08
N ARG A 106 -6.06 3.03 -8.87
CA ARG A 106 -5.21 2.69 -7.72
C ARG A 106 -5.89 3.05 -6.40
N LYS A 107 -6.45 4.26 -6.29
CA LYS A 107 -7.18 4.71 -5.10
C LYS A 107 -8.43 3.88 -4.82
N ILE A 108 -9.21 3.58 -5.85
CA ILE A 108 -10.39 2.71 -5.74
C ILE A 108 -9.97 1.31 -5.30
N PHE A 109 -8.86 0.79 -5.82
CA PHE A 109 -8.36 -0.52 -5.41
C PHE A 109 -7.89 -0.53 -3.95
N GLU A 110 -7.10 0.47 -3.54
CA GLU A 110 -6.65 0.66 -2.15
C GLU A 110 -7.86 0.78 -1.20
N GLU A 111 -8.85 1.59 -1.54
CA GLU A 111 -10.09 1.74 -0.76
C GLU A 111 -10.90 0.45 -0.71
N ARG A 112 -11.01 -0.29 -1.82
CA ARG A 112 -11.71 -1.58 -1.84
C ARG A 112 -11.01 -2.62 -0.98
N GLN A 113 -9.68 -2.66 -0.98
CA GLN A 113 -8.92 -3.56 -0.11
C GLN A 113 -9.12 -3.21 1.36
N HIS A 114 -9.02 -1.93 1.69
CA HIS A 114 -9.25 -1.46 3.06
C HIS A 114 -10.68 -1.75 3.53
N ASN A 115 -11.68 -1.48 2.69
CA ASN A 115 -13.07 -1.77 2.99
C ASN A 115 -13.31 -3.28 3.10
N PHE A 116 -12.71 -4.10 2.24
CA PHE A 116 -12.83 -5.56 2.34
C PHE A 116 -12.27 -6.08 3.65
N PHE A 117 -11.09 -5.61 4.06
CA PHE A 117 -10.48 -5.99 5.33
C PHE A 117 -11.34 -5.53 6.52
N SER A 118 -11.67 -4.23 6.56
CA SER A 118 -12.32 -3.59 7.72
C SER A 118 -13.79 -3.99 7.88
N LEU A 119 -14.52 -4.18 6.78
CA LEU A 119 -15.95 -4.51 6.80
C LEU A 119 -16.25 -6.01 6.72
N SER A 120 -15.21 -6.86 6.66
CA SER A 120 -15.39 -8.31 6.71
C SER A 120 -15.98 -8.72 8.06
N ILE A 121 -16.94 -9.63 8.03
CA ILE A 121 -17.52 -10.26 9.23
C ILE A 121 -16.55 -11.29 9.82
N ASP A 122 -15.71 -11.90 8.98
CA ASP A 122 -14.66 -12.80 9.44
C ASP A 122 -13.57 -12.00 10.15
N MET A 123 -13.03 -12.57 11.24
CA MET A 123 -11.89 -12.02 11.97
C MET A 123 -10.62 -12.16 11.12
N LEU A 124 -10.17 -11.06 10.53
CA LEU A 124 -8.98 -10.98 9.71
C LEU A 124 -7.87 -10.28 10.48
N GLY A 125 -6.67 -10.83 10.43
CA GLY A 125 -5.51 -10.28 11.11
C GLY A 125 -4.24 -10.51 10.32
N ILE A 126 -3.36 -9.52 10.36
CA ILE A 126 -1.97 -9.61 9.91
C ILE A 126 -1.13 -9.76 11.16
N ALA A 127 -0.33 -10.82 11.24
CA ALA A 127 0.62 -11.01 12.32
C ALA A 127 2.06 -10.96 11.79
N ASN A 128 3.00 -10.53 12.62
CA ASN A 128 4.41 -10.61 12.31
C ASN A 128 4.97 -12.00 12.67
N THR A 129 6.22 -12.25 12.27
CA THR A 129 6.95 -13.49 12.55
C THR A 129 7.25 -13.70 14.04
N GLU A 130 7.05 -12.68 14.88
CA GLU A 130 7.24 -12.75 16.33
C GLU A 130 5.96 -13.16 17.07
N GLY A 131 4.88 -13.45 16.33
CA GLY A 131 3.64 -13.91 16.91
C GLY A 131 2.75 -12.79 17.47
N HIS A 132 2.93 -11.56 17.01
CA HIS A 132 2.09 -10.42 17.40
C HIS A 132 1.19 -10.00 16.24
N PHE A 133 -0.06 -9.63 16.56
CA PHE A 133 -0.89 -8.93 15.59
C PHE A 133 -0.27 -7.56 15.28
N VAL A 134 -0.19 -7.24 14.00
CA VAL A 134 0.24 -5.96 13.44
C VAL A 134 -0.98 -5.13 13.06
N GLU A 135 -1.98 -5.80 12.50
CA GLU A 135 -3.23 -5.19 12.08
C GLU A 135 -4.36 -6.22 12.23
N ILE A 136 -5.52 -5.78 12.68
CA ILE A 136 -6.73 -6.59 12.81
C ILE A 136 -7.93 -5.75 12.35
N ASN A 137 -8.96 -6.41 11.83
CA ASN A 137 -10.20 -5.73 11.49
C ASN A 137 -11.17 -5.63 12.67
N ASP A 138 -12.21 -4.81 12.51
CA ASP A 138 -13.21 -4.54 13.55
C ASP A 138 -13.98 -5.79 14.01
N ALA A 139 -14.01 -6.86 13.19
CA ALA A 139 -14.66 -8.12 13.54
C ALA A 139 -14.06 -8.77 14.79
N TRP A 140 -12.77 -8.57 15.07
CA TRP A 140 -12.14 -9.08 16.29
C TRP A 140 -12.76 -8.50 17.55
N GLU A 141 -12.91 -7.16 17.58
CA GLU A 141 -13.51 -6.46 18.71
C GLU A 141 -15.00 -6.77 18.83
N GLN A 142 -15.72 -6.83 17.70
CA GLN A 142 -17.14 -7.16 17.69
C GLN A 142 -17.44 -8.61 18.13
N THR A 143 -16.54 -9.55 17.81
CA THR A 143 -16.75 -10.99 18.07
C THR A 143 -16.22 -11.41 19.44
N LEU A 144 -15.02 -10.97 19.82
CA LEU A 144 -14.37 -11.38 21.07
C LEU A 144 -14.60 -10.38 22.21
N GLY A 145 -14.97 -9.14 21.91
CA GLY A 145 -15.22 -8.09 22.90
C GLY A 145 -13.96 -7.46 23.49
N TRP A 146 -12.78 -7.75 22.95
CA TRP A 146 -11.54 -7.09 23.34
C TRP A 146 -11.22 -5.94 22.41
N SER A 147 -10.69 -4.87 22.99
CA SER A 147 -10.28 -3.72 22.20
C SER A 147 -9.13 -4.08 21.27
N THR A 148 -9.04 -3.36 20.16
CA THR A 148 -7.90 -3.47 19.24
C THR A 148 -6.57 -3.26 19.96
N GLU A 149 -6.49 -2.29 20.88
CA GLU A 149 -5.29 -2.02 21.66
C GLU A 149 -4.84 -3.23 22.49
N GLU A 150 -5.77 -3.90 23.17
CA GLU A 150 -5.47 -5.09 23.97
C GLU A 150 -4.99 -6.26 23.11
N LEU A 151 -5.64 -6.49 21.96
CA LEU A 151 -5.27 -7.56 21.03
C LEU A 151 -3.88 -7.36 20.41
N LEU A 152 -3.50 -6.11 20.14
CA LEU A 152 -2.17 -5.77 19.63
C LEU A 152 -1.08 -5.76 20.73
N SER A 153 -1.45 -5.73 22.02
CA SER A 153 -0.50 -5.47 23.10
C SER A 153 0.38 -6.67 23.50
N LYS A 154 0.06 -7.89 23.07
CA LYS A 154 0.76 -9.12 23.47
C LYS A 154 0.69 -10.20 22.39
N PRO A 155 1.55 -11.24 22.45
CA PRO A 155 1.55 -12.30 21.45
C PRO A 155 0.19 -12.97 21.34
N TYR A 156 -0.27 -13.30 20.13
CA TYR A 156 -1.61 -13.86 19.92
C TYR A 156 -1.81 -15.20 20.65
N LEU A 157 -0.74 -15.97 20.87
CA LEU A 157 -0.80 -17.22 21.65
C LEU A 157 -1.23 -16.98 23.10
N GLY A 158 -1.01 -15.77 23.64
CA GLY A 158 -1.49 -15.38 24.97
C GLY A 158 -3.03 -15.33 25.08
N PHE A 159 -3.73 -15.39 23.94
CA PHE A 159 -5.18 -15.42 23.86
C PHE A 159 -5.74 -16.79 23.48
N VAL A 160 -4.88 -17.69 23.00
CA VAL A 160 -5.24 -19.07 22.67
C VAL A 160 -5.22 -19.91 23.96
N HIS A 161 -6.16 -20.84 24.10
CA HIS A 161 -6.17 -21.74 25.24
C HIS A 161 -4.89 -22.61 25.25
N PRO A 162 -4.27 -22.88 26.43
CA PRO A 162 -3.01 -23.64 26.51
C PRO A 162 -3.02 -24.99 25.78
N ASP A 163 -4.15 -25.70 25.82
CA ASP A 163 -4.30 -27.00 25.15
C ASP A 163 -4.23 -26.89 23.61
N ASP A 164 -4.52 -25.71 23.05
CA ASP A 164 -4.51 -25.44 21.61
C ASP A 164 -3.21 -24.77 21.12
N HIS A 165 -2.26 -24.49 22.04
CA HIS A 165 -1.00 -23.83 21.69
C HIS A 165 -0.18 -24.64 20.70
N GLU A 166 -0.04 -25.96 20.94
CA GLU A 166 0.72 -26.85 20.06
C GLU A 166 0.12 -26.86 18.65
N ALA A 167 -1.18 -27.11 18.53
CA ALA A 167 -1.90 -27.13 17.25
C ALA A 167 -1.82 -25.79 16.50
N THR A 168 -1.86 -24.66 17.23
CA THR A 168 -1.78 -23.33 16.63
C THR A 168 -0.39 -23.06 16.06
N ILE A 169 0.66 -23.35 16.84
CA ILE A 169 2.06 -23.19 16.41
C ILE A 169 2.34 -24.04 15.17
N GLU A 170 1.85 -25.27 15.16
CA GLU A 170 2.01 -26.19 14.04
C GLU A 170 1.34 -25.66 12.77
N MET A 171 0.17 -25.05 12.90
CA MET A 171 -0.52 -24.41 11.78
C MET A 171 0.32 -23.25 11.23
N ILE A 172 0.82 -22.36 12.09
CA ILE A 172 1.64 -21.20 11.68
C ILE A 172 2.90 -21.64 10.93
N ILE A 173 3.66 -22.59 11.47
CA ILE A 173 4.90 -23.10 10.84
C ILE A 173 4.61 -23.68 9.45
N LEU A 174 3.46 -24.32 9.26
CA LEU A 174 3.09 -24.92 7.98
C LEU A 174 2.75 -23.88 6.89
N TYR A 175 2.32 -22.68 7.28
CA TYR A 175 1.93 -21.61 6.36
C TYR A 175 3.02 -20.53 6.17
N ASP A 176 3.86 -20.29 7.18
CA ASP A 176 4.88 -19.23 7.17
C ASP A 176 6.19 -19.64 6.46
N TYR A 177 6.46 -20.94 6.39
CA TYR A 177 7.52 -21.45 5.51
C TYR A 177 6.96 -21.76 4.12
N ASP A 178 7.63 -21.25 3.08
CA ASP A 178 7.38 -21.64 1.71
C ASP A 178 7.45 -23.18 1.61
N ARG A 179 6.28 -23.82 1.46
CA ARG A 179 6.14 -25.29 1.36
C ARG A 179 7.15 -25.87 0.37
N VAL A 180 7.53 -25.10 -0.66
CA VAL A 180 8.49 -25.49 -1.69
C VAL A 180 9.91 -25.65 -1.15
N GLU A 181 10.37 -24.77 -0.26
CA GLU A 181 11.73 -24.86 0.31
C GLU A 181 11.86 -25.99 1.33
N ILE A 182 10.85 -26.18 2.18
CA ILE A 182 10.80 -27.31 3.12
C ILE A 182 10.84 -28.64 2.35
N VAL A 183 10.04 -28.77 1.29
CA VAL A 183 9.96 -30.00 0.48
C VAL A 183 11.29 -30.27 -0.23
N LYS A 184 11.88 -29.27 -0.89
CA LYS A 184 13.18 -29.42 -1.58
C LYS A 184 14.31 -29.83 -0.64
N LYS A 185 14.32 -29.33 0.60
CA LYS A 185 15.36 -29.61 1.59
C LYS A 185 15.18 -30.99 2.23
N ALA A 186 13.92 -31.42 2.45
CA ALA A 186 13.59 -32.76 2.93
C ALA A 186 13.95 -33.86 1.92
N GLU A 187 13.69 -33.63 0.62
CA GLU A 187 14.07 -34.55 -0.46
C GLU A 187 15.59 -34.73 -0.57
N LYS A 188 16.36 -33.63 -0.46
CA LYS A 188 17.84 -33.67 -0.49
C LYS A 188 18.46 -34.45 0.67
N LEU A 189 17.75 -34.59 1.79
CA LEU A 189 18.22 -35.30 2.98
C LEU A 189 17.75 -36.77 3.02
N GLY A 190 17.12 -37.26 1.95
CA GLY A 190 16.69 -38.66 1.85
C GLY A 190 15.48 -39.00 2.73
N VAL A 191 14.77 -38.00 3.25
CA VAL A 191 13.52 -38.20 3.98
C VAL A 191 12.43 -38.48 2.94
N ALA A 192 11.92 -39.71 2.93
CA ALA A 192 10.98 -40.17 1.92
C ALA A 192 9.74 -39.27 1.82
N ALA A 193 9.35 -38.94 0.58
CA ALA A 193 8.22 -38.12 0.21
C ALA A 193 6.84 -38.78 0.49
N THR A 194 6.70 -39.54 1.57
CA THR A 194 5.43 -40.15 2.02
C THR A 194 4.58 -39.22 2.90
N LEU A 195 4.92 -37.93 2.95
CA LEU A 195 4.19 -36.88 3.67
C LEU A 195 3.05 -36.24 2.83
N PHE A 196 2.61 -36.85 1.73
CA PHE A 196 1.46 -36.39 0.94
C PHE A 196 0.07 -36.77 1.53
N LYS A 197 0.01 -37.08 2.84
CA LYS A 197 -1.24 -37.11 3.62
C LYS A 197 -1.13 -36.10 4.76
N PRO A 198 -2.25 -35.53 5.26
CA PRO A 198 -2.22 -34.60 6.39
C PRO A 198 -1.40 -35.24 7.51
N ILE A 199 -0.23 -34.65 7.73
CA ILE A 199 0.78 -35.16 8.63
C ILE A 199 0.23 -34.92 10.02
N LYS A 200 0.16 -35.96 10.86
CA LYS A 200 -0.15 -35.73 12.27
C LYS A 200 0.92 -34.77 12.82
N PRO A 201 0.53 -33.64 13.41
CA PRO A 201 1.46 -32.53 13.61
C PRO A 201 2.72 -32.86 14.45
N SER A 202 2.60 -33.80 15.39
CA SER A 202 3.71 -34.38 16.15
C SER A 202 4.82 -35.04 15.33
N LEU A 203 4.56 -35.48 14.08
CA LEU A 203 5.58 -35.97 13.16
C LEU A 203 6.32 -34.84 12.43
N LEU A 204 5.65 -33.70 12.22
CA LEU A 204 6.19 -32.55 11.49
C LEU A 204 7.22 -31.81 12.35
N LEU A 205 6.90 -31.60 13.63
CA LEU A 205 7.82 -31.05 14.63
C LEU A 205 9.09 -31.91 14.79
N ASN A 206 8.93 -33.23 14.91
CA ASN A 206 10.05 -34.17 15.01
C ASN A 206 10.90 -34.23 13.72
N THR A 207 10.29 -34.03 12.55
CA THR A 207 10.98 -33.98 11.26
C THR A 207 11.77 -32.68 11.12
N ILE A 208 11.21 -31.54 11.52
CA ILE A 208 11.91 -30.25 11.54
C ILE A 208 13.13 -30.32 12.49
N ILE A 209 12.96 -30.87 13.69
CA ILE A 209 14.05 -31.06 14.66
C ILE A 209 15.16 -31.99 14.10
N LYS A 210 14.78 -33.05 13.35
CA LYS A 210 15.74 -33.95 12.68
C LYS A 210 16.47 -33.30 11.50
N VAL A 211 15.78 -32.46 10.72
CA VAL A 211 16.30 -31.85 9.48
C VAL A 211 17.22 -30.68 9.76
N PHE A 212 16.93 -29.87 10.78
CA PHE A 212 17.67 -28.64 11.08
C PHE A 212 18.53 -28.73 12.35
N GLY A 213 18.49 -29.87 13.05
CA GLY A 213 19.18 -30.07 14.33
C GLY A 213 18.60 -29.20 15.45
N LYS A 214 19.01 -29.47 16.71
CA LYS A 214 18.58 -28.66 17.88
C LYS A 214 18.91 -27.16 17.75
N GLU A 215 19.84 -26.79 16.86
CA GLU A 215 20.25 -25.40 16.61
C GLU A 215 19.24 -24.63 15.75
N GLY A 216 18.53 -25.29 14.82
CA GLY A 216 17.42 -24.65 14.08
C GLY A 216 16.24 -24.26 14.99
N PHE A 217 16.05 -24.99 16.08
CA PHE A 217 15.06 -24.66 17.11
C PHE A 217 15.49 -23.45 17.97
N GLN A 218 16.80 -23.16 18.10
CA GLN A 218 17.28 -22.00 18.85
C GLN A 218 17.03 -20.66 18.12
N GLN A 219 16.95 -20.65 16.79
CA GLN A 219 16.50 -19.46 16.05
C GLN A 219 15.00 -19.18 16.27
N VAL A 220 14.19 -20.22 16.50
CA VAL A 220 12.76 -20.09 16.85
C VAL A 220 12.58 -19.74 18.35
N SER A 221 13.49 -20.18 19.23
CA SER A 221 13.45 -19.85 20.65
C SER A 221 14.12 -18.52 21.04
N ALA A 222 14.66 -17.75 20.07
CA ALA A 222 15.26 -16.45 20.33
C ALA A 222 14.24 -15.34 20.60
N ILE A 223 12.94 -15.61 20.44
CA ILE A 223 11.82 -14.77 20.93
C ILE A 223 11.52 -15.13 22.40
N LYS A 224 12.58 -15.16 23.21
CA LYS A 224 12.52 -15.20 24.68
C LYS A 224 13.58 -14.26 25.23
N LYS A 225 13.30 -12.97 25.17
CA LYS A 225 13.66 -12.02 26.22
C LYS A 225 12.55 -11.00 26.37
#